data_AF-A0A5K7ZTI4-F1
#
_entry.id   AF-A0A5K7ZTI4-F1
#
_cell.length_a   1.000
_cell.length_b   1.000
_cell.length_c   1.000
_cell.angle_alpha   90.00
_cell.angle_beta   90.00
_cell.angle_gamma   90.00
#
_symmetry.space_group_name_H-M   'P 1'
#
loop_
_entity.id
_entity.type
_entity.pdbx_description
1 polymer ?
#
loop_
_entity_poly.entity_id
_entity_poly.type
_entity_poly.pdbx_seq_one_letter_code
_entity_poly.pdbx_strand_id
1 'polypeptide(L)'
;MPEINFFLASTADPIGSGHPLWRHPLPENREAGASTPSSSGVTYQDYFSAVSTFCLADDTRRLLAAASRRLERPVSLAELSDISVFLVKHGAFYHPSRLRVDVAGRPLSFVLNVAASADGLASLPLEVQALSRLNAQRPFGWLPEIYDHATMTLPAGKPIAMFLGSWFDGYHEFHLTRSPGHDDDAIGVWDGATVPRQLTADQTADLYREATMILTACYDPITTRQIFPWHHAAGDFVVNPSKNRPSVRLITVRGLPPITDLAPEAMDEAAILESLFVFFIHTSLRMRLDRLDGVGGVAWVPDACLIPMIEGFFQGLDLTARLSGFPESFPAFFQDYFNQCAKVDLLERAKRAAEPLFRQASEEWRMIQGRIDRHVTDIRRAVAEFVPLI
;
A
#
# COMPACT_ATOMS: atom_id res chain seq x y z
N MET A 1 -1.48 -21.69 -28.20
CA MET A 1 -1.72 -20.54 -27.30
C MET A 1 -1.90 -21.08 -25.90
N PRO A 2 -1.40 -20.40 -24.86
CA PRO A 2 -1.55 -20.87 -23.48
C PRO A 2 -3.02 -20.92 -23.08
N GLU A 3 -3.39 -21.92 -22.29
CA GLU A 3 -4.73 -22.03 -21.71
C GLU A 3 -4.84 -21.10 -20.49
N ILE A 4 -5.98 -20.42 -20.36
CA ILE A 4 -6.25 -19.54 -19.22
C ILE A 4 -7.37 -20.11 -18.36
N ASN A 5 -7.05 -20.29 -17.08
CA ASN A 5 -7.95 -20.84 -16.07
C ASN A 5 -8.31 -19.76 -15.05
N PHE A 6 -9.60 -19.67 -14.70
CA PHE A 6 -10.09 -18.66 -13.76
C PHE A 6 -10.52 -19.29 -12.45
N PHE A 7 -10.14 -18.63 -11.37
CA PHE A 7 -10.40 -19.06 -10.01
C PHE A 7 -10.83 -17.87 -9.16
N LEU A 8 -11.59 -18.14 -8.10
CA LEU A 8 -11.74 -17.22 -6.99
C LEU A 8 -10.49 -17.30 -6.10
N ALA A 9 -10.66 -17.52 -4.79
CA ALA A 9 -9.58 -17.49 -3.83
C ALA A 9 -8.53 -18.61 -4.04
N SER A 10 -8.92 -19.76 -4.60
CA SER A 10 -8.05 -20.93 -4.71
C SER A 10 -8.36 -21.79 -5.94
N THR A 11 -7.47 -22.74 -6.25
CA THR A 11 -7.72 -23.75 -7.30
C THR A 11 -8.89 -24.67 -7.00
N ALA A 12 -9.37 -24.72 -5.75
CA ALA A 12 -10.57 -25.45 -5.37
C ALA A 12 -11.87 -24.72 -5.77
N ASP A 13 -11.77 -23.44 -6.16
CA ASP A 13 -12.89 -22.56 -6.48
C ASP A 13 -12.84 -22.08 -7.95
N PRO A 14 -12.90 -22.99 -8.94
CA PRO A 14 -12.90 -22.60 -10.35
C PRO A 14 -14.15 -21.80 -10.68
N ILE A 15 -14.00 -20.77 -11.50
CA ILE A 15 -15.11 -19.94 -11.96
C ILE A 15 -15.16 -19.93 -13.50
N GLY A 16 -16.38 -19.99 -14.04
CA GLY A 16 -16.63 -19.96 -15.47
C GLY A 16 -18.12 -19.82 -15.74
N SER A 17 -18.54 -20.02 -16.99
CA SER A 17 -19.93 -19.78 -17.43
C SER A 17 -21.02 -20.54 -16.65
N GLY A 18 -20.67 -21.68 -16.04
CA GLY A 18 -21.57 -22.48 -15.20
C GLY A 18 -21.60 -22.06 -13.73
N HIS A 19 -20.70 -21.18 -13.29
CA HIS A 19 -20.62 -20.78 -11.88
C HIS A 19 -21.69 -19.73 -11.54
N PRO A 20 -22.39 -19.82 -10.39
CA PRO A 20 -23.47 -18.89 -10.04
C PRO A 20 -23.06 -17.42 -10.10
N LEU A 21 -21.86 -17.07 -9.63
CA LEU A 21 -21.35 -15.69 -9.63
C LEU A 21 -20.97 -15.14 -11.01
N TRP A 22 -20.87 -15.97 -12.06
CA TRP A 22 -20.28 -15.56 -13.34
C TRP A 22 -20.94 -14.31 -13.94
N ARG A 23 -22.27 -14.20 -13.83
CA ARG A 23 -23.05 -13.05 -14.34
C ARG A 23 -23.41 -12.03 -13.26
N HIS A 24 -22.92 -12.20 -12.02
CA HIS A 24 -23.15 -11.20 -10.97
C HIS A 24 -22.23 -10.00 -11.18
N PRO A 25 -22.67 -8.78 -10.80
CA PRO A 25 -21.78 -7.63 -10.78
C PRO A 25 -20.70 -7.80 -9.70
N LEU A 26 -19.54 -7.21 -9.97
CA LEU A 26 -18.48 -7.04 -8.99
C LEU A 26 -18.96 -6.11 -7.86
N PRO A 27 -18.55 -6.36 -6.61
CA PRO A 27 -18.79 -5.43 -5.51
C PRO A 27 -18.03 -4.11 -5.72
N GLU A 28 -18.73 -3.00 -5.90
CA GLU A 28 -18.10 -1.68 -6.11
C GLU A 28 -17.83 -0.92 -4.80
N ASN A 29 -18.47 -1.29 -3.68
CA ASN A 29 -18.29 -0.64 -2.37
C ASN A 29 -18.43 -1.62 -1.20
N ARG A 30 -17.54 -1.50 -0.19
CA ARG A 30 -17.63 -2.28 1.07
C ARG A 30 -18.91 -1.97 1.88
N GLU A 31 -19.47 -0.77 1.74
CA GLU A 31 -20.69 -0.35 2.46
C GLU A 31 -22.00 -0.83 1.80
N ALA A 32 -21.95 -1.34 0.57
CA ALA A 32 -23.13 -1.87 -0.12
C ALA A 32 -23.41 -3.32 0.31
N GLY A 33 -23.51 -3.55 1.62
CA GLY A 33 -24.22 -4.71 2.13
C GLY A 33 -25.68 -4.59 1.74
N ALA A 34 -26.14 -5.44 0.82
CA ALA A 34 -27.54 -5.62 0.45
C ALA A 34 -28.26 -4.46 -0.28
N SER A 35 -27.55 -3.60 -1.01
CA SER A 35 -28.17 -2.76 -2.03
C SER A 35 -28.34 -3.60 -3.31
N THR A 36 -29.52 -3.57 -3.91
CA THR A 36 -29.83 -4.29 -5.16
C THR A 36 -28.70 -4.16 -6.18
N PRO A 37 -28.25 -5.27 -6.82
CA PRO A 37 -27.28 -5.24 -7.90
C PRO A 37 -27.67 -4.15 -8.89
N SER A 38 -26.83 -3.13 -9.07
CA SER A 38 -26.96 -2.27 -10.25
C SER A 38 -26.89 -3.20 -11.45
N SER A 39 -27.98 -3.32 -12.21
CA SER A 39 -28.08 -4.17 -13.41
C SER A 39 -27.12 -3.74 -14.52
N SER A 40 -26.25 -2.76 -14.26
CA SER A 40 -25.27 -2.21 -15.18
C SER A 40 -23.82 -2.42 -14.74
N GLY A 41 -23.53 -2.88 -13.51
CA GLY A 41 -22.15 -3.02 -13.02
C GLY A 41 -21.30 -4.00 -13.83
N VAL A 42 -19.97 -3.85 -13.80
CA VAL A 42 -19.04 -4.82 -14.43
C VAL A 42 -19.22 -6.18 -13.77
N THR A 43 -19.48 -7.23 -14.54
CA THR A 43 -19.69 -8.58 -14.00
C THR A 43 -18.39 -9.36 -13.82
N TYR A 44 -18.41 -10.49 -13.10
CA TYR A 44 -17.28 -11.42 -13.07
C TYR A 44 -16.93 -11.91 -14.49
N GLN A 45 -17.93 -12.16 -15.34
CA GLN A 45 -17.72 -12.49 -16.74
C GLN A 45 -16.94 -11.39 -17.46
N ASP A 46 -17.39 -10.13 -17.35
CA ASP A 46 -16.72 -8.99 -17.99
C ASP A 46 -15.29 -8.85 -17.50
N TYR A 47 -15.08 -9.00 -16.19
CA TYR A 47 -13.77 -8.97 -15.55
C TYR A 47 -12.82 -10.02 -16.12
N PHE A 48 -13.17 -11.31 -16.04
CA PHE A 48 -12.30 -12.39 -16.49
C PHE A 48 -12.10 -12.38 -18.01
N SER A 49 -13.11 -11.95 -18.76
CA SER A 49 -12.99 -11.74 -20.22
C SER A 49 -11.99 -10.64 -20.56
N ALA A 50 -12.03 -9.52 -19.82
CA ALA A 50 -11.07 -8.43 -19.98
C ALA A 50 -9.66 -8.85 -19.57
N VAL A 51 -9.50 -9.56 -18.45
CA VAL A 51 -8.20 -10.10 -18.00
C VAL A 51 -7.62 -11.05 -19.03
N SER A 52 -8.43 -11.96 -19.57
CA SER A 52 -8.02 -12.88 -20.64
C SER A 52 -7.56 -12.13 -21.88
N THR A 53 -8.36 -11.17 -22.33
CA THR A 53 -8.02 -10.37 -23.51
C THR A 53 -6.73 -9.58 -23.29
N PHE A 54 -6.53 -9.00 -22.10
CA PHE A 54 -5.29 -8.31 -21.74
C PHE A 54 -4.07 -9.24 -21.78
N CYS A 55 -4.19 -10.44 -21.22
CA CYS A 55 -3.11 -11.42 -21.14
C CYS A 55 -2.74 -12.01 -22.51
N LEU A 56 -3.75 -12.28 -23.35
CA LEU A 56 -3.60 -12.97 -24.63
C LEU A 56 -3.44 -12.02 -25.83
N ALA A 57 -3.66 -10.72 -25.66
CA ALA A 57 -3.44 -9.73 -26.70
C ALA A 57 -2.04 -9.87 -27.30
N ASP A 58 -1.95 -9.65 -28.61
CA ASP A 58 -0.67 -9.45 -29.28
C ASP A 58 0.29 -10.65 -29.11
N ASP A 59 -0.22 -11.88 -29.27
CA ASP A 59 0.53 -13.12 -29.03
C ASP A 59 1.18 -13.17 -27.64
N THR A 60 0.45 -12.73 -26.61
CA THR A 60 0.88 -12.72 -25.19
C THR A 60 2.12 -11.85 -24.90
N ARG A 61 2.44 -10.88 -25.76
CA ARG A 61 3.65 -10.04 -25.68
C ARG A 61 3.90 -9.46 -24.28
N ARG A 62 2.84 -9.01 -23.61
CA ARG A 62 2.91 -8.37 -22.28
C ARG A 62 3.41 -9.34 -21.21
N LEU A 63 2.88 -10.56 -21.21
CA LEU A 63 3.31 -11.62 -20.30
C LEU A 63 4.72 -12.12 -20.62
N LEU A 64 5.06 -12.24 -21.91
CA LEU A 64 6.42 -12.61 -22.33
C LEU A 64 7.45 -11.57 -21.88
N ALA A 65 7.14 -10.28 -22.03
CA ALA A 65 8.01 -9.20 -21.56
C ALA A 65 8.15 -9.20 -20.03
N ALA A 66 7.05 -9.37 -19.30
CA ALA A 66 7.06 -9.46 -17.84
C ALA A 66 7.87 -10.68 -17.34
N ALA A 67 7.63 -11.86 -17.93
CA ALA A 67 8.37 -13.07 -17.63
C ALA A 67 9.86 -12.93 -17.96
N SER A 68 10.19 -12.35 -19.12
CA SER A 68 11.57 -12.14 -19.53
C SER A 68 12.32 -11.23 -18.57
N ARG A 69 11.69 -10.13 -18.16
CA ARG A 69 12.24 -9.21 -17.16
C ARG A 69 12.40 -9.90 -15.80
N ARG A 70 11.42 -10.70 -15.38
CA ARG A 70 11.47 -11.39 -14.07
C ARG A 70 12.51 -12.50 -14.01
N LEU A 71 12.76 -13.17 -15.13
CA LEU A 71 13.75 -14.24 -15.25
C LEU A 71 15.12 -13.73 -15.71
N GLU A 72 15.26 -12.43 -16.00
CA GLU A 72 16.47 -11.81 -16.53
C GLU A 72 17.02 -12.51 -17.80
N ARG A 73 16.12 -13.04 -18.62
CA ARG A 73 16.44 -13.69 -19.90
C ARG A 73 15.25 -13.59 -20.86
N PRO A 74 15.46 -13.65 -22.19
CA PRO A 74 14.35 -13.78 -23.12
C PRO A 74 13.51 -15.02 -22.83
N VAL A 75 12.19 -14.87 -22.91
CA VAL A 75 11.18 -15.95 -22.82
C VAL A 75 10.40 -15.99 -24.12
N SER A 76 10.23 -17.18 -24.67
CA SER A 76 9.45 -17.44 -25.88
C SER A 76 8.06 -17.97 -25.57
N LEU A 77 7.13 -17.84 -26.53
CA LEU A 77 5.75 -18.35 -26.41
C LEU A 77 5.71 -19.88 -26.16
N ALA A 78 6.68 -20.63 -26.69
CA ALA A 78 6.73 -22.09 -26.52
C ALA A 78 7.05 -22.50 -25.08
N GLU A 79 7.60 -21.60 -24.26
CA GLU A 79 7.87 -21.84 -22.84
C GLU A 79 6.66 -21.55 -21.96
N LEU A 80 5.63 -20.84 -22.49
CA LEU A 80 4.39 -20.58 -21.77
C LEU A 80 3.42 -21.76 -21.92
N SER A 81 2.99 -22.33 -20.81
CA SER A 81 2.02 -23.41 -20.77
C SER A 81 0.68 -22.90 -20.22
N ASP A 82 0.56 -22.77 -18.90
CA ASP A 82 -0.68 -22.46 -18.20
C ASP A 82 -0.66 -21.06 -17.58
N ILE A 83 -1.77 -20.35 -17.73
CA ILE A 83 -2.05 -19.10 -17.04
C ILE A 83 -3.23 -19.32 -16.10
N SER A 84 -3.01 -19.17 -14.80
CA SER A 84 -4.07 -19.22 -13.79
C SER A 84 -4.32 -17.84 -13.21
N VAL A 85 -5.57 -17.39 -13.20
CA VAL A 85 -5.99 -16.09 -12.66
C VAL A 85 -6.81 -16.34 -11.40
N PHE A 86 -6.37 -15.78 -10.28
CA PHE A 86 -7.05 -15.85 -8.99
C PHE A 86 -7.52 -14.47 -8.59
N LEU A 87 -8.83 -14.25 -8.50
CA LEU A 87 -9.36 -13.00 -7.98
C LEU A 87 -9.18 -12.97 -6.45
N VAL A 88 -8.27 -12.12 -5.97
CA VAL A 88 -7.79 -12.14 -4.58
C VAL A 88 -8.76 -11.43 -3.63
N LYS A 89 -9.18 -10.21 -4.00
CA LYS A 89 -10.09 -9.41 -3.19
C LYS A 89 -10.83 -8.38 -4.04
N HIS A 90 -11.86 -7.79 -3.44
CA HIS A 90 -12.50 -6.59 -3.96
C HIS A 90 -12.10 -5.38 -3.11
N GLY A 91 -11.58 -4.35 -3.75
CA GLY A 91 -11.31 -3.05 -3.16
C GLY A 91 -12.14 -1.96 -3.81
N ALA A 92 -12.21 -0.79 -3.18
CA ALA A 92 -12.94 0.36 -3.70
C ALA A 92 -12.36 0.89 -5.04
N PHE A 93 -11.03 0.80 -5.19
CA PHE A 93 -10.32 1.22 -6.40
C PHE A 93 -10.08 0.05 -7.36
N TYR A 94 -9.63 -1.09 -6.82
CA TYR A 94 -9.12 -2.19 -7.63
C TYR A 94 -9.68 -3.55 -7.19
N HIS A 95 -9.83 -4.42 -8.17
CA HIS A 95 -10.08 -5.86 -8.01
C HIS A 95 -8.79 -6.61 -8.39
N PRO A 96 -7.80 -6.71 -7.49
CA PRO A 96 -6.53 -7.37 -7.76
C PRO A 96 -6.73 -8.86 -8.08
N SER A 97 -6.13 -9.31 -9.18
CA SER A 97 -5.93 -10.74 -9.44
C SER A 97 -4.47 -11.11 -9.28
N ARG A 98 -4.20 -12.29 -8.71
CA ARG A 98 -2.92 -12.94 -8.84
C ARG A 98 -2.91 -13.73 -10.13
N LEU A 99 -1.95 -13.47 -11.00
CA LEU A 99 -1.65 -14.31 -12.15
C LEU A 99 -0.52 -15.27 -11.77
N ARG A 100 -0.74 -16.58 -11.94
CA ARG A 100 0.31 -17.58 -11.94
C ARG A 100 0.54 -18.00 -13.39
N VAL A 101 1.75 -17.78 -13.88
CA VAL A 101 2.16 -18.12 -15.25
C VAL A 101 3.27 -19.16 -15.15
N ASP A 102 3.07 -20.32 -15.74
CA ASP A 102 4.14 -21.33 -15.82
C ASP A 102 5.03 -21.07 -17.03
N VAL A 103 6.34 -20.99 -16.78
CA VAL A 103 7.37 -20.77 -17.79
C VAL A 103 8.38 -21.91 -17.72
N ALA A 104 8.33 -22.83 -18.68
CA ALA A 104 9.18 -24.01 -18.73
C ALA A 104 9.17 -24.81 -17.41
N GLY A 105 8.00 -25.00 -16.80
CA GLY A 105 7.82 -25.72 -15.53
C GLY A 105 8.18 -24.91 -14.28
N ARG A 106 8.49 -23.62 -14.41
CA ARG A 106 8.73 -22.70 -13.30
C ARG A 106 7.54 -21.74 -13.16
N PRO A 107 6.82 -21.76 -12.02
CA PRO A 107 5.72 -20.82 -11.79
C PRO A 107 6.26 -19.43 -11.46
N LEU A 108 5.76 -18.42 -12.17
CA LEU A 108 5.93 -17.01 -11.88
C LEU A 108 4.61 -16.42 -11.38
N SER A 109 4.69 -15.50 -10.41
CA SER A 109 3.52 -14.78 -9.91
C SER A 109 3.57 -13.31 -10.28
N PHE A 110 2.44 -12.79 -10.76
CA PHE A 110 2.22 -11.38 -11.07
C PHE A 110 0.92 -10.92 -10.41
N VAL A 111 0.79 -9.61 -10.20
CA VAL A 111 -0.49 -8.98 -9.87
C VAL A 111 -1.04 -8.32 -11.13
N LEU A 112 -2.34 -8.45 -11.32
CA LEU A 112 -3.11 -7.67 -12.28
C LEU A 112 -4.11 -6.83 -11.48
N ASN A 113 -3.80 -5.55 -11.30
CA ASN A 113 -4.70 -4.61 -10.64
C ASN A 113 -5.69 -4.07 -11.66
N VAL A 114 -6.97 -4.37 -11.46
CA VAL A 114 -8.03 -4.03 -12.40
C VAL A 114 -8.95 -2.98 -11.79
N ALA A 115 -9.08 -1.86 -12.48
CA ALA A 115 -9.98 -0.77 -12.17
C ALA A 115 -11.26 -0.87 -13.00
N ALA A 116 -12.38 -1.06 -12.32
CA ALA A 116 -13.72 -1.09 -12.92
C ALA A 116 -14.61 0.08 -12.45
N SER A 117 -14.31 0.67 -11.27
CA SER A 117 -15.01 1.83 -10.73
C SER A 117 -14.48 3.14 -11.32
N ALA A 118 -15.28 4.21 -11.28
CA ALA A 118 -14.85 5.53 -11.74
C ALA A 118 -13.60 6.02 -10.98
N ASP A 119 -13.56 5.85 -9.67
CA ASP A 119 -12.42 6.21 -8.82
C ASP A 119 -11.17 5.39 -9.16
N GLY A 120 -11.34 4.09 -9.39
CA GLY A 120 -10.26 3.21 -9.85
C GLY A 120 -9.69 3.64 -11.19
N LEU A 121 -10.57 3.96 -12.16
CA LEU A 121 -10.18 4.39 -13.50
C LEU A 121 -9.42 5.72 -13.50
N ALA A 122 -9.84 6.66 -12.64
CA ALA A 122 -9.14 7.92 -12.45
C ALA A 122 -7.78 7.75 -11.75
N SER A 123 -7.69 6.79 -10.81
CA SER A 123 -6.49 6.58 -9.99
C SER A 123 -5.41 5.74 -10.69
N LEU A 124 -5.79 4.78 -11.53
CA LEU A 124 -4.84 3.82 -12.12
C LEU A 124 -3.68 4.48 -12.89
N PRO A 125 -3.89 5.50 -13.76
CA PRO A 125 -2.79 6.16 -14.45
C PRO A 125 -1.83 6.88 -13.50
N LEU A 126 -2.36 7.49 -12.43
CA LEU A 126 -1.55 8.16 -11.40
C LEU A 126 -0.71 7.15 -10.63
N GLU A 127 -1.28 5.99 -10.30
CA GLU A 127 -0.56 4.91 -9.64
C GLU A 127 0.56 4.34 -10.52
N VAL A 128 0.29 4.05 -11.79
CA VAL A 128 1.32 3.56 -12.73
C VAL A 128 2.48 4.55 -12.83
N GLN A 129 2.19 5.84 -12.93
CA GLN A 129 3.22 6.89 -12.97
C GLN A 129 4.00 6.96 -11.65
N ALA A 130 3.31 6.94 -10.51
CA ALA A 130 3.92 7.02 -9.19
C ALA A 130 4.82 5.82 -8.90
N LEU A 131 4.36 4.60 -9.16
CA LEU A 131 5.14 3.37 -9.00
C LEU A 131 6.37 3.37 -9.91
N SER A 132 6.22 3.77 -11.18
CA SER A 132 7.34 3.83 -12.12
C SER A 132 8.40 4.84 -11.67
N ARG A 133 7.97 6.03 -11.24
CA ARG A 133 8.87 7.08 -10.71
C ARG A 133 9.59 6.62 -9.47
N LEU A 134 8.87 6.09 -8.48
CA LEU A 134 9.47 5.67 -7.22
C LEU A 134 10.42 4.50 -7.41
N ASN A 135 10.09 3.48 -8.21
CA ASN A 135 11.01 2.38 -8.47
C ASN A 135 12.31 2.84 -9.15
N ALA A 136 12.24 3.83 -10.04
CA ALA A 136 13.43 4.43 -10.65
C ALA A 136 14.28 5.20 -9.62
N GLN A 137 13.64 5.87 -8.67
CA GLN A 137 14.31 6.69 -7.64
C GLN A 137 14.77 5.88 -6.42
N ARG A 138 14.13 4.73 -6.16
CA ARG A 138 14.25 3.90 -4.95
C ARG A 138 14.26 2.41 -5.33
N PRO A 139 15.33 1.88 -5.93
CA PRO A 139 15.39 0.50 -6.43
C PRO A 139 15.63 -0.54 -5.31
N PHE A 140 14.94 -0.41 -4.18
CA PHE A 140 15.05 -1.30 -3.01
C PHE A 140 14.03 -2.44 -3.02
N GLY A 141 13.19 -2.51 -4.07
CA GLY A 141 12.14 -3.49 -4.24
C GLY A 141 10.96 -3.34 -3.28
N TRP A 142 10.78 -2.17 -2.65
CA TRP A 142 9.69 -1.91 -1.68
C TRP A 142 8.30 -1.82 -2.31
N LEU A 143 8.25 -1.60 -3.62
CA LEU A 143 7.05 -1.29 -4.39
C LEU A 143 6.91 -2.29 -5.54
N PRO A 144 5.69 -2.52 -6.05
CA PRO A 144 5.51 -3.39 -7.20
C PRO A 144 6.20 -2.79 -8.42
N GLU A 145 6.96 -3.60 -9.15
CA GLU A 145 7.43 -3.23 -10.47
C GLU A 145 6.25 -3.25 -11.45
N ILE A 146 6.16 -2.25 -12.31
CA ILE A 146 5.18 -2.22 -13.40
C ILE A 146 5.81 -2.84 -14.66
N TYR A 147 5.12 -3.82 -15.22
CA TYR A 147 5.48 -4.45 -16.49
C TYR A 147 4.70 -3.86 -17.64
N ASP A 148 3.40 -3.63 -17.46
CA ASP A 148 2.54 -3.08 -18.50
C ASP A 148 1.21 -2.55 -17.94
N HIS A 149 0.48 -1.78 -18.74
CA HIS A 149 -0.87 -1.31 -18.43
C HIS A 149 -1.69 -1.07 -19.72
N ALA A 150 -3.01 -1.13 -19.60
CA ALA A 150 -3.91 -0.82 -20.70
C ALA A 150 -5.30 -0.40 -20.19
N THR A 151 -5.99 0.39 -21.02
CA THR A 151 -7.43 0.65 -20.90
C THR A 151 -8.15 0.02 -22.07
N MET A 152 -9.25 -0.66 -21.79
CA MET A 152 -10.04 -1.42 -22.75
C MET A 152 -11.51 -1.00 -22.65
N THR A 153 -12.27 -1.27 -23.71
CA THR A 153 -13.71 -1.06 -23.73
C THR A 153 -14.41 -2.42 -23.73
N LEU A 154 -15.22 -2.66 -22.71
CA LEU A 154 -16.07 -3.85 -22.59
C LEU A 154 -17.17 -3.84 -23.67
N PRO A 155 -17.80 -4.99 -24.01
CA PRO A 155 -18.86 -5.05 -25.02
C PRO A 155 -20.04 -4.08 -24.77
N ALA A 156 -20.32 -3.75 -23.51
CA ALA A 156 -21.34 -2.78 -23.10
C ALA A 156 -20.88 -1.30 -23.24
N GLY A 157 -19.74 -1.02 -23.87
CA GLY A 157 -19.17 0.32 -24.04
C GLY A 157 -18.49 0.89 -22.78
N LYS A 158 -18.41 0.12 -21.70
CA LYS A 158 -17.81 0.57 -20.43
C LYS A 158 -16.29 0.44 -20.44
N PRO A 159 -15.54 1.44 -19.96
CA PRO A 159 -14.09 1.32 -19.82
C PRO A 159 -13.72 0.38 -18.66
N ILE A 160 -12.63 -0.34 -18.83
CA ILE A 160 -11.94 -1.08 -17.78
C ILE A 160 -10.44 -0.86 -17.97
N ALA A 161 -9.72 -0.54 -16.90
CA ALA A 161 -8.27 -0.33 -16.97
C ALA A 161 -7.56 -1.32 -16.06
N MET A 162 -6.35 -1.72 -16.43
CA MET A 162 -5.55 -2.59 -15.59
C MET A 162 -4.06 -2.37 -15.79
N PHE A 163 -3.27 -2.73 -14.77
CA PHE A 163 -1.82 -2.83 -14.89
C PHE A 163 -1.32 -4.19 -14.38
N LEU A 164 -0.29 -4.69 -15.06
CA LEU A 164 0.47 -5.88 -14.71
C LEU A 164 1.69 -5.47 -13.89
N GLY A 165 1.83 -6.03 -12.69
CA GLY A 165 2.96 -5.75 -11.82
C GLY A 165 3.51 -6.97 -11.11
N SER A 166 4.57 -6.79 -10.33
CA SER A 166 5.18 -7.87 -9.55
C SER A 166 4.28 -8.29 -8.39
N TRP A 167 4.10 -9.61 -8.23
CA TRP A 167 3.53 -10.18 -7.00
C TRP A 167 4.63 -10.37 -5.95
N PHE A 168 4.31 -10.08 -4.69
CA PHE A 168 5.21 -10.34 -3.57
C PHE A 168 4.94 -11.70 -2.94
N ASP A 169 5.60 -12.74 -3.44
CA ASP A 169 5.47 -14.09 -2.90
C ASP A 169 5.94 -14.18 -1.43
N GLY A 170 5.11 -14.81 -0.59
CA GLY A 170 5.34 -14.95 0.86
C GLY A 170 5.10 -13.69 1.68
N TYR A 171 4.50 -12.65 1.07
CA TYR A 171 4.03 -11.47 1.79
C TYR A 171 2.51 -11.52 1.95
N HIS A 172 2.06 -11.03 3.09
CA HIS A 172 0.69 -11.18 3.56
C HIS A 172 0.17 -9.88 4.17
N GLU A 173 -1.14 -9.66 4.08
CA GLU A 173 -1.80 -8.58 4.82
C GLU A 173 -1.69 -8.85 6.33
N PHE A 174 -1.71 -7.78 7.12
CA PHE A 174 -1.66 -7.85 8.57
C PHE A 174 -2.54 -6.78 9.17
N HIS A 175 -3.14 -7.08 10.33
CA HIS A 175 -3.99 -6.15 11.07
C HIS A 175 -3.85 -6.37 12.57
N LEU A 176 -4.21 -5.36 13.35
CA LEU A 176 -4.48 -5.52 14.77
C LEU A 176 -5.60 -6.56 14.94
N THR A 177 -5.37 -7.51 15.84
CA THR A 177 -6.31 -8.56 16.19
C THR A 177 -6.37 -8.71 17.71
N ARG A 178 -7.53 -9.07 18.23
CA ARG A 178 -7.69 -9.35 19.65
C ARG A 178 -7.24 -10.78 19.93
N SER A 179 -6.25 -10.92 20.79
CA SER A 179 -5.80 -12.24 21.26
C SER A 179 -6.86 -12.85 22.18
N PRO A 180 -7.39 -14.06 21.90
CA PRO A 180 -8.30 -14.73 22.82
C PRO A 180 -7.61 -14.99 24.17
N GLY A 181 -8.10 -14.38 25.25
CA GLY A 181 -7.58 -14.58 26.61
C GLY A 181 -6.38 -13.70 26.99
N HIS A 182 -6.01 -12.71 26.17
CA HIS A 182 -5.10 -11.63 26.56
C HIS A 182 -5.81 -10.28 26.39
N ASP A 183 -5.54 -9.35 27.29
CA ASP A 183 -6.12 -8.01 27.26
C ASP A 183 -5.45 -7.10 26.20
N ASP A 184 -4.33 -7.54 25.62
CA ASP A 184 -3.54 -6.75 24.67
C ASP A 184 -3.80 -7.16 23.20
N ASP A 185 -4.00 -6.15 22.35
CA ASP A 185 -4.07 -6.29 20.90
C ASP A 185 -2.70 -6.74 20.34
N ALA A 186 -2.71 -7.66 19.38
CA ALA A 186 -1.53 -8.16 18.68
C ALA A 186 -1.62 -7.90 17.17
N ILE A 187 -0.50 -8.03 16.44
CA ILE A 187 -0.53 -8.02 14.97
C ILE A 187 -0.71 -9.43 14.43
N GLY A 188 -1.83 -9.68 13.78
CA GLY A 188 -2.13 -10.94 13.09
C GLY A 188 -1.79 -10.85 11.60
N VAL A 189 -0.99 -11.80 11.11
CA VAL A 189 -0.63 -11.95 9.70
C VAL A 189 -1.56 -12.97 9.04
N TRP A 190 -2.16 -12.57 7.92
CA TRP A 190 -3.17 -13.34 7.21
C TRP A 190 -2.53 -14.12 6.06
N ASP A 191 -1.97 -15.28 6.40
CA ASP A 191 -1.28 -16.17 5.45
C ASP A 191 -2.18 -17.22 4.77
N GLY A 192 -3.49 -17.15 5.04
CA GLY A 192 -4.49 -18.11 4.57
C GLY A 192 -4.77 -19.24 5.56
N ALA A 193 -4.06 -19.30 6.70
CA ALA A 193 -4.43 -20.18 7.79
C ALA A 193 -5.75 -19.75 8.46
N THR A 194 -6.46 -20.70 9.06
CA THR A 194 -7.72 -20.45 9.79
C THR A 194 -7.54 -19.50 10.98
N VAL A 195 -6.36 -19.55 11.60
CA VAL A 195 -5.98 -18.67 12.70
C VAL A 195 -4.80 -17.82 12.22
N PRO A 196 -4.92 -16.48 12.23
CA PRO A 196 -3.82 -15.59 11.86
C PRO A 196 -2.57 -15.86 12.70
N ARG A 197 -1.41 -15.88 12.04
CA ARG A 197 -0.13 -15.98 12.74
C ARG A 197 0.15 -14.66 13.46
N GLN A 198 0.38 -14.71 14.77
CA GLN A 198 0.72 -13.50 15.53
C GLN A 198 2.21 -13.17 15.43
N LEU A 199 2.52 -11.89 15.30
CA LEU A 199 3.89 -11.38 15.43
C LEU A 199 4.27 -11.21 16.91
N THR A 200 5.54 -11.46 17.22
CA THR A 200 6.12 -11.09 18.52
C THR A 200 6.22 -9.57 18.68
N ALA A 201 6.51 -9.10 19.89
CA ALA A 201 6.74 -7.67 20.16
C ALA A 201 7.89 -7.10 19.31
N ASP A 202 9.01 -7.81 19.22
CA ASP A 202 10.17 -7.37 18.43
C ASP A 202 9.86 -7.32 16.93
N GLN A 203 9.14 -8.33 16.42
CA GLN A 203 8.68 -8.34 15.02
C GLN A 203 7.69 -7.22 14.73
N THR A 204 6.81 -6.91 15.67
CA THR A 204 5.87 -5.79 15.56
C THR A 204 6.61 -4.46 15.53
N ALA A 205 7.59 -4.27 16.40
CA ALA A 205 8.46 -3.10 16.38
C ALA A 205 9.17 -2.95 15.03
N ASP A 206 9.78 -4.03 14.52
CA ASP A 206 10.44 -4.04 13.21
C ASP A 206 9.50 -3.71 12.04
N LEU A 207 8.28 -4.23 12.07
CA LEU A 207 7.26 -3.94 11.07
C LEU A 207 6.95 -2.44 11.00
N TYR A 208 6.65 -1.80 12.14
CA TYR A 208 6.31 -0.37 12.16
C TYR A 208 7.49 0.54 11.85
N ARG A 209 8.70 0.13 12.27
CA ARG A 209 9.95 0.80 11.91
C ARG A 209 10.17 0.77 10.40
N GLU A 210 10.08 -0.40 9.78
CA GLU A 210 10.32 -0.54 8.34
C GLU A 210 9.24 0.14 7.51
N ALA A 211 7.96 0.01 7.88
CA ALA A 211 6.86 0.68 7.19
C ALA A 211 7.04 2.22 7.19
N THR A 212 7.41 2.80 8.33
CA THR A 212 7.64 4.25 8.47
C THR A 212 8.90 4.70 7.72
N MET A 213 9.96 3.89 7.76
CA MET A 213 11.19 4.12 6.99
C MET A 213 10.91 4.16 5.49
N ILE A 214 10.14 3.21 4.95
CA ILE A 214 9.82 3.16 3.51
C ILE A 214 9.05 4.41 3.09
N LEU A 215 8.01 4.80 3.83
CA LEU A 215 7.24 6.02 3.52
C LEU A 215 8.12 7.27 3.53
N THR A 216 8.99 7.39 4.54
CA THR A 216 9.86 8.57 4.70
C THR A 216 10.97 8.61 3.65
N ALA A 217 11.51 7.46 3.26
CA ALA A 217 12.47 7.36 2.17
C ALA A 217 11.85 7.71 0.80
N CYS A 218 10.54 7.53 0.65
CA CYS A 218 9.77 7.90 -0.54
C CYS A 218 9.27 9.36 -0.52
N TYR A 219 9.41 10.08 0.59
CA TYR A 219 9.12 11.50 0.67
C TYR A 219 10.22 12.32 -0.01
N ASP A 220 9.81 13.31 -0.81
CA ASP A 220 10.71 14.26 -1.46
C ASP A 220 10.63 15.61 -0.72
N PRO A 221 11.66 16.04 0.03
CA PRO A 221 11.58 17.27 0.81
C PRO A 221 11.53 18.55 -0.03
N ILE A 222 11.97 18.52 -1.29
CA ILE A 222 11.96 19.69 -2.18
C ILE A 222 10.60 19.85 -2.84
N THR A 223 10.05 18.77 -3.39
CA THR A 223 8.72 18.84 -4.04
C THR A 223 7.58 18.59 -3.06
N THR A 224 7.90 18.21 -1.83
CA THR A 224 6.99 17.80 -0.75
C THR A 224 6.07 16.63 -1.11
N ARG A 225 6.40 15.90 -2.19
CA ARG A 225 5.61 14.76 -2.65
C ARG A 225 5.75 13.60 -1.68
N GLN A 226 4.62 13.00 -1.34
CA GLN A 226 4.53 11.82 -0.48
C GLN A 226 3.65 10.76 -1.14
N ILE A 227 3.84 9.50 -0.76
CA ILE A 227 2.85 8.46 -1.05
C ILE A 227 1.57 8.84 -0.32
N PHE A 228 0.47 9.08 -1.05
CA PHE A 228 -0.82 9.42 -0.46
C PHE A 228 -1.98 9.27 -1.47
N PRO A 229 -3.19 8.86 -1.03
CA PRO A 229 -3.51 8.38 0.31
C PRO A 229 -3.06 6.93 0.53
N TRP A 230 -2.72 6.57 1.76
CA TRP A 230 -2.48 5.19 2.20
C TRP A 230 -3.15 4.90 3.54
N HIS A 231 -3.51 3.64 3.81
CA HIS A 231 -4.18 3.23 5.04
C HIS A 231 -3.84 1.78 5.41
N HIS A 232 -3.45 1.50 6.66
CA HIS A 232 -3.17 0.14 7.13
C HIS A 232 -4.37 -0.81 6.93
N ALA A 233 -5.55 -0.43 7.44
CA ALA A 233 -6.80 -1.18 7.26
C ALA A 233 -7.25 -1.39 5.79
N ALA A 234 -6.65 -0.72 4.81
CA ALA A 234 -6.92 -0.99 3.40
C ALA A 234 -6.05 -2.14 2.84
N GLY A 235 -5.09 -2.62 3.63
CA GLY A 235 -4.11 -3.63 3.22
C GLY A 235 -3.06 -3.06 2.28
N ASP A 236 -2.71 -1.78 2.41
CA ASP A 236 -1.72 -1.13 1.51
C ASP A 236 -0.30 -1.63 1.77
N PHE A 237 -0.04 -2.17 2.97
CA PHE A 237 1.20 -2.81 3.36
C PHE A 237 1.03 -4.32 3.44
N VAL A 238 2.10 -5.04 3.08
CA VAL A 238 2.20 -6.48 3.27
C VAL A 238 3.52 -6.82 3.96
N VAL A 239 3.50 -7.88 4.77
CA VAL A 239 4.65 -8.32 5.55
C VAL A 239 5.03 -9.76 5.20
N ASN A 240 6.32 -10.04 5.11
CA ASN A 240 6.85 -11.38 5.07
C ASN A 240 7.41 -11.76 6.46
N PRO A 241 6.75 -12.67 7.21
CA PRO A 241 7.14 -13.05 8.57
C PRO A 241 8.12 -14.23 8.62
N SER A 242 8.62 -14.72 7.48
CA SER A 242 9.50 -15.90 7.40
C SER A 242 10.95 -15.61 7.82
N LYS A 243 11.32 -14.34 7.91
CA LYS A 243 12.64 -13.88 8.34
C LYS A 243 12.62 -13.53 9.84
N ASN A 244 13.78 -13.61 10.50
CA ASN A 244 13.91 -13.18 11.91
C ASN A 244 13.46 -11.72 12.09
N ARG A 245 13.83 -10.85 11.14
CA ARG A 245 13.30 -9.49 10.98
C ARG A 245 12.26 -9.49 9.86
N PRO A 246 10.98 -9.21 10.13
CA PRO A 246 9.95 -9.13 9.10
C PRO A 246 10.37 -8.14 8.02
N SER A 247 9.96 -8.39 6.78
CA SER A 247 10.16 -7.44 5.69
C SER A 247 8.83 -6.88 5.24
N VAL A 248 8.74 -5.55 5.12
CA VAL A 248 7.54 -4.82 4.72
C VAL A 248 7.65 -4.33 3.28
N ARG A 249 6.54 -4.37 2.54
CA ARG A 249 6.37 -3.80 1.20
C ARG A 249 5.06 -3.03 1.13
N LEU A 250 4.97 -2.04 0.23
CA LEU A 250 3.68 -1.48 -0.17
C LEU A 250 3.20 -2.19 -1.43
N ILE A 251 1.90 -2.43 -1.55
CA ILE A 251 1.28 -3.01 -2.75
C ILE A 251 0.58 -1.97 -3.63
N THR A 252 0.45 -0.75 -3.12
CA THR A 252 -0.16 0.40 -3.79
C THR A 252 0.48 1.68 -3.28
N VAL A 253 0.52 2.70 -4.12
CA VAL A 253 0.90 4.07 -3.70
C VAL A 253 -0.20 5.09 -3.97
N ARG A 254 -1.17 4.74 -4.82
CA ARG A 254 -2.28 5.57 -5.34
C ARG A 254 -1.85 6.85 -6.06
N GLY A 255 -0.95 7.63 -5.49
CA GLY A 255 -0.43 8.86 -6.07
C GLY A 255 0.75 9.43 -5.29
N LEU A 256 1.25 10.56 -5.80
CA LEU A 256 2.33 11.34 -5.20
C LEU A 256 1.96 12.84 -5.11
N PRO A 257 0.88 13.21 -4.41
CA PRO A 257 0.53 14.61 -4.23
C PRO A 257 1.58 15.32 -3.35
N PRO A 258 1.85 16.61 -3.60
CA PRO A 258 2.63 17.43 -2.68
C PRO A 258 1.83 17.71 -1.40
N ILE A 259 2.52 17.98 -0.30
CA ILE A 259 1.90 18.42 0.96
C ILE A 259 1.47 19.89 0.89
N THR A 260 2.21 20.69 0.13
CA THR A 260 2.00 22.13 -0.04
C THR A 260 1.96 22.50 -1.52
N ASP A 261 1.22 23.55 -1.85
CA ASP A 261 1.14 24.10 -3.21
C ASP A 261 2.32 25.03 -3.55
N LEU A 262 3.28 25.19 -2.63
CA LEU A 262 4.49 25.97 -2.90
C LEU A 262 5.29 25.35 -4.06
N ALA A 263 5.72 26.21 -4.98
CA ALA A 263 6.62 25.81 -6.05
C ALA A 263 8.01 25.44 -5.47
N PRO A 264 8.74 24.48 -6.05
CA PRO A 264 10.06 24.07 -5.56
C PRO A 264 11.05 25.22 -5.39
N GLU A 265 10.97 26.25 -6.23
CA GLU A 265 11.85 27.43 -6.18
C GLU A 265 11.55 28.36 -5.00
N ALA A 266 10.35 28.25 -4.41
CA ALA A 266 9.92 28.99 -3.24
C ALA A 266 10.14 28.21 -1.93
N MET A 267 10.68 26.98 -2.00
CA MET A 267 10.96 26.15 -0.83
C MET A 267 12.28 26.57 -0.18
N ASP A 268 12.19 27.43 0.83
CA ASP A 268 13.30 27.71 1.73
C ASP A 268 13.43 26.63 2.83
N GLU A 269 14.49 26.71 3.62
CA GLU A 269 14.77 25.74 4.69
C GLU A 269 13.63 25.64 5.71
N ALA A 270 13.00 26.77 6.06
CA ALA A 270 11.89 26.80 7.01
C ALA A 270 10.65 26.10 6.44
N ALA A 271 10.33 26.34 5.15
CA ALA A 271 9.23 25.69 4.45
C ALA A 271 9.46 24.17 4.30
N ILE A 272 10.70 23.74 4.06
CA ILE A 272 11.07 22.32 4.02
C ILE A 272 10.85 21.68 5.39
N LEU A 273 11.35 22.28 6.47
CA LEU A 273 11.19 21.76 7.83
C LEU A 273 9.73 21.75 8.29
N GLU A 274 8.94 22.77 7.94
CA GLU A 274 7.50 22.80 8.21
C GLU A 274 6.76 21.69 7.46
N SER A 275 7.04 21.53 6.16
CA SER A 275 6.42 20.48 5.35
C SER A 275 6.78 19.09 5.84
N LEU A 276 8.03 18.90 6.30
CA LEU A 276 8.48 17.65 6.89
C LEU A 276 7.82 17.40 8.26
N PHE A 277 7.59 18.44 9.06
CA PHE A 277 6.81 18.32 10.29
C PHE A 277 5.37 17.85 9.99
N VAL A 278 4.71 18.45 9.00
CA VAL A 278 3.36 18.04 8.58
C VAL A 278 3.37 16.58 8.12
N PHE A 279 4.32 16.19 7.28
CA PHE A 279 4.51 14.80 6.85
C PHE A 279 4.70 13.83 8.03
N PHE A 280 5.53 14.21 9.00
CA PHE A 280 5.81 13.40 10.18
C PHE A 280 4.56 13.20 11.06
N ILE A 281 3.79 14.26 11.29
CA ILE A 281 2.51 14.16 12.01
C ILE A 281 1.51 13.30 11.23
N HIS A 282 1.38 13.50 9.92
CA HIS A 282 0.50 12.72 9.06
C HIS A 282 0.81 11.23 9.14
N THR A 283 2.10 10.90 8.98
CA THR A 283 2.59 9.54 8.99
C THR A 283 2.40 8.89 10.35
N SER A 284 2.80 9.58 11.43
CA SER A 284 2.67 9.04 12.78
C SER A 284 1.22 8.81 13.21
N LEU A 285 0.28 9.67 12.82
CA LEU A 285 -1.15 9.47 13.12
C LEU A 285 -1.74 8.32 12.31
N ARG A 286 -1.44 8.22 11.01
CA ARG A 286 -1.95 7.12 10.17
C ARG A 286 -1.34 5.77 10.53
N MET A 287 -0.06 5.72 10.92
CA MET A 287 0.60 4.51 11.42
C MET A 287 -0.05 3.98 12.70
N ARG A 288 -0.69 4.86 13.48
CA ARG A 288 -1.40 4.49 14.71
C ARG A 288 -2.81 3.96 14.47
N LEU A 289 -3.37 4.17 13.28
CA LEU A 289 -4.74 3.77 12.96
C LEU A 289 -4.75 2.46 12.19
N ASP A 290 -5.57 1.53 12.68
CA ASP A 290 -5.91 0.30 11.97
C ASP A 290 -7.38 -0.06 12.23
N ARG A 291 -7.86 -1.17 11.67
CA ARG A 291 -9.14 -1.78 12.02
C ARG A 291 -8.90 -3.17 12.57
N LEU A 292 -9.63 -3.52 13.64
CA LEU A 292 -9.57 -4.86 14.20
C LEU A 292 -9.94 -5.88 13.13
N ASP A 293 -9.07 -6.86 12.91
CA ASP A 293 -9.22 -7.90 11.90
C ASP A 293 -9.49 -7.30 10.50
N GLY A 294 -8.91 -6.13 10.18
CA GLY A 294 -8.99 -5.45 8.89
C GLY A 294 -10.34 -4.84 8.52
N VAL A 295 -11.44 -5.28 9.13
CA VAL A 295 -12.82 -4.85 8.80
C VAL A 295 -13.64 -4.39 10.00
N GLY A 296 -13.16 -4.64 11.23
CA GLY A 296 -13.84 -4.30 12.47
C GLY A 296 -13.80 -2.81 12.81
N GLY A 297 -13.97 -2.49 14.09
CA GLY A 297 -13.88 -1.11 14.58
C GLY A 297 -12.48 -0.54 14.41
N VAL A 298 -12.37 0.78 14.26
CA VAL A 298 -11.09 1.48 14.28
C VAL A 298 -10.39 1.21 15.61
N ALA A 299 -9.09 0.91 15.54
CA ALA A 299 -8.22 0.63 16.67
C ALA A 299 -6.97 1.51 16.63
N TRP A 300 -6.42 1.74 17.82
CA TRP A 300 -5.21 2.52 18.02
C TRP A 300 -4.05 1.57 18.35
N VAL A 301 -3.03 1.56 17.52
CA VAL A 301 -1.84 0.72 17.68
C VAL A 301 -1.17 1.00 19.05
N PRO A 302 -0.71 -0.04 19.79
CA PRO A 302 -0.11 0.13 21.12
C PRO A 302 1.10 1.07 21.19
N ASP A 303 1.28 1.75 22.33
CA ASP A 303 2.38 2.71 22.61
C ASP A 303 3.78 2.15 22.39
N ALA A 304 3.97 0.85 22.57
CA ALA A 304 5.25 0.18 22.29
C ALA A 304 5.71 0.34 20.82
N CYS A 305 4.82 0.63 19.88
CA CYS A 305 5.16 0.82 18.48
C CYS A 305 5.65 2.25 18.15
N LEU A 306 5.48 3.21 19.05
CA LEU A 306 5.78 4.62 18.77
C LEU A 306 7.28 4.87 18.57
N ILE A 307 8.14 4.37 19.47
CA ILE A 307 9.59 4.52 19.34
C ILE A 307 10.08 3.88 18.02
N PRO A 308 9.70 2.63 17.68
CA PRO A 308 10.05 2.06 16.38
C PRO A 308 9.59 2.89 15.18
N MET A 309 8.39 3.49 15.20
CA MET A 309 7.95 4.40 14.13
C MET A 309 8.89 5.61 13.99
N ILE A 310 9.28 6.23 15.10
CA ILE A 310 10.20 7.39 15.12
C ILE A 310 11.58 7.00 14.60
N GLU A 311 12.11 5.86 15.04
CA GLU A 311 13.37 5.30 14.52
C GLU A 311 13.29 5.08 13.01
N GLY A 312 12.18 4.50 12.53
CA GLY A 312 11.92 4.29 11.11
C GLY A 312 11.90 5.60 10.33
N PHE A 313 11.23 6.62 10.85
CA PHE A 313 11.19 7.94 10.25
C PHE A 313 12.60 8.54 10.09
N PHE A 314 13.42 8.55 11.14
CA PHE A 314 14.78 9.07 11.05
C PHE A 314 15.70 8.22 10.16
N GLN A 315 15.54 6.88 10.13
CA GLN A 315 16.21 6.01 9.16
C GLN A 315 15.83 6.35 7.72
N GLY A 316 14.56 6.65 7.47
CA GLY A 316 14.09 7.10 6.16
C GLY A 316 14.63 8.47 5.77
N LEU A 317 14.77 9.41 6.73
CA LEU A 317 15.40 10.71 6.48
C LEU A 317 16.88 10.59 6.12
N ASP A 318 17.63 9.73 6.82
CA ASP A 318 19.03 9.44 6.49
C ASP A 318 19.16 8.87 5.07
N LEU A 319 18.29 7.91 4.70
CA LEU A 319 18.24 7.39 3.33
C LEU A 319 17.88 8.47 2.31
N THR A 320 16.89 9.31 2.60
CA THR A 320 16.52 10.44 1.74
C THR A 320 17.68 11.40 1.56
N ALA A 321 18.45 11.68 2.61
CA ALA A 321 19.60 12.57 2.51
C ALA A 321 20.67 12.02 1.56
N ARG A 322 21.03 10.75 1.73
CA ARG A 322 22.00 10.05 0.86
C ARG A 322 21.56 9.97 -0.59
N LEU A 323 20.25 9.78 -0.85
CA LEU A 323 19.72 9.58 -2.19
C LEU A 323 19.38 10.87 -2.94
N SER A 324 19.05 11.94 -2.21
CA SER A 324 18.58 13.20 -2.77
C SER A 324 19.62 14.33 -2.65
N GLY A 325 20.82 14.03 -2.13
CA GLY A 325 21.93 15.00 -2.04
C GLY A 325 21.77 16.04 -0.92
N PHE A 326 20.96 15.75 0.11
CA PHE A 326 20.94 16.59 1.31
C PHE A 326 22.16 16.30 2.19
N PRO A 327 22.55 17.23 3.08
CA PRO A 327 23.59 16.96 4.08
C PRO A 327 23.25 15.75 4.95
N GLU A 328 24.26 14.97 5.34
CA GLU A 328 24.10 13.84 6.28
C GLU A 328 23.51 14.29 7.63
N SER A 329 23.68 15.56 7.99
CA SER A 329 23.10 16.18 9.18
C SER A 329 21.60 16.54 9.04
N PHE A 330 20.97 16.28 7.90
CA PHE A 330 19.55 16.61 7.67
C PHE A 330 18.59 16.00 8.72
N PRO A 331 18.73 14.72 9.13
CA PRO A 331 17.95 14.17 10.24
C PRO A 331 18.13 14.96 11.55
N ALA A 332 19.37 15.34 11.88
CA ALA A 332 19.67 16.11 13.07
C ALA A 332 19.08 17.53 13.02
N PHE A 333 19.12 18.20 11.87
CA PHE A 333 18.48 19.51 11.70
C PHE A 333 16.97 19.45 11.92
N PHE A 334 16.29 18.42 11.42
CA PHE A 334 14.87 18.24 11.69
C PHE A 334 14.60 17.96 13.18
N GLN A 335 15.43 17.13 13.81
CA GLN A 335 15.33 16.86 15.25
C GLN A 335 15.48 18.14 16.08
N ASP A 336 16.49 18.96 15.78
CA ASP A 336 16.73 20.24 16.46
C ASP A 336 15.56 21.21 16.25
N TYR A 337 15.08 21.35 15.02
CA TYR A 337 13.89 22.13 14.70
C TYR A 337 12.67 21.70 15.53
N PHE A 338 12.43 20.39 15.61
CA PHE A 338 11.32 19.83 16.39
C PHE A 338 11.48 20.14 17.89
N ASN A 339 12.68 19.97 18.44
CA ASN A 339 12.98 20.16 19.86
C ASN A 339 12.96 21.62 20.31
N GLN A 340 13.26 22.55 19.40
CA GLN A 340 13.19 24.00 19.65
C GLN A 340 11.74 24.53 19.74
N CYS A 341 10.78 23.83 19.14
CA CYS A 341 9.38 24.25 19.20
C CYS A 341 8.80 24.10 20.62
N ALA A 342 8.04 25.10 21.07
CA ALA A 342 7.33 24.99 22.33
C ALA A 342 6.25 23.90 22.24
N LYS A 343 5.95 23.24 23.37
CA LYS A 343 4.98 22.13 23.40
C LYS A 343 3.60 22.57 22.90
N VAL A 344 3.17 23.78 23.27
CA VAL A 344 1.90 24.35 22.84
C VAL A 344 1.86 24.56 21.33
N ASP A 345 2.96 25.02 20.73
CA ASP A 345 3.03 25.25 19.28
C ASP A 345 2.99 23.93 18.50
N LEU A 346 3.70 22.91 18.98
CA LEU A 346 3.66 21.56 18.38
C LEU A 346 2.25 20.98 18.40
N LEU A 347 1.52 21.14 19.51
CA LEU A 347 0.14 20.66 19.65
C LEU A 347 -0.80 21.38 18.67
N GLU A 348 -0.73 22.71 18.62
CA GLU A 348 -1.58 23.50 17.73
C GLU A 348 -1.28 23.25 16.26
N ARG A 349 0.00 23.06 15.90
CA ARG A 349 0.40 22.71 14.53
C ARG A 349 -0.02 21.28 14.17
N ALA A 350 0.14 20.32 15.08
CA ALA A 350 -0.27 18.94 14.83
C ALA A 350 -1.80 18.81 14.65
N LYS A 351 -2.60 19.54 15.44
CA LYS A 351 -4.06 19.59 15.27
C LYS A 351 -4.46 20.14 13.91
N ARG A 352 -3.85 21.25 13.49
CA ARG A 352 -4.06 21.85 12.15
C ARG A 352 -3.63 20.90 11.03
N ALA A 353 -2.52 20.20 11.19
CA ALA A 353 -2.06 19.21 10.22
C ALA A 353 -3.00 17.99 10.12
N ALA A 354 -3.61 17.57 11.24
CA ALA A 354 -4.50 16.41 11.28
C ALA A 354 -5.89 16.68 10.71
N GLU A 355 -6.41 17.90 10.83
CA GLU A 355 -7.77 18.27 10.42
C GLU A 355 -8.11 17.94 8.95
N PRO A 356 -7.28 18.25 7.93
CA PRO A 356 -7.60 17.92 6.55
C PRO A 356 -7.42 16.44 6.19
N LEU A 357 -6.79 15.64 7.05
CA LEU A 357 -6.45 14.24 6.72
C LEU A 357 -7.63 13.28 6.78
N PHE A 358 -8.63 13.59 7.60
CA PHE A 358 -9.72 12.68 7.94
C PHE A 358 -11.06 13.40 7.82
N ARG A 359 -12.10 12.68 7.39
CA ARG A 359 -13.46 13.24 7.40
C ARG A 359 -13.89 13.48 8.85
N GLN A 360 -14.38 14.67 9.18
CA GLN A 360 -14.74 15.04 10.56
C GLN A 360 -15.78 14.09 11.20
N ALA A 361 -16.64 13.46 10.40
CA ALA A 361 -17.64 12.51 10.89
C ALA A 361 -17.11 11.07 11.08
N SER A 362 -15.86 10.77 10.66
CA SER A 362 -15.29 9.42 10.67
C SER A 362 -14.93 8.92 12.08
N GLU A 363 -14.94 7.60 12.26
CA GLU A 363 -14.47 6.96 13.49
C GLU A 363 -12.98 7.24 13.76
N GLU A 364 -12.18 7.28 12.69
CA GLU A 364 -10.75 7.63 12.72
C GLU A 364 -10.52 9.02 13.31
N TRP A 365 -11.27 10.02 12.84
CA TRP A 365 -11.17 11.38 13.36
C TRP A 365 -11.53 11.45 14.85
N ARG A 366 -12.63 10.81 15.27
CA ARG A 366 -13.01 10.77 16.70
C ARG A 366 -11.91 10.14 17.55
N MET A 367 -11.30 9.06 17.07
CA MET A 367 -10.18 8.40 17.76
C MET A 367 -8.97 9.33 17.88
N ILE A 368 -8.61 10.05 16.81
CA ILE A 368 -7.50 11.01 16.82
C ILE A 368 -7.79 12.16 17.79
N GLN A 369 -8.99 12.76 17.76
CA GLN A 369 -9.35 13.86 18.64
C GLN A 369 -9.17 13.51 20.12
N GLY A 370 -9.51 12.27 20.50
CA GLY A 370 -9.33 11.79 21.87
C GLY A 370 -7.88 11.48 22.27
N ARG A 371 -6.93 11.45 21.33
CA ARG A 371 -5.56 10.94 21.56
C ARG A 371 -4.43 11.87 21.12
N ILE A 372 -4.70 12.86 20.27
CA ILE A 372 -3.66 13.68 19.62
C ILE A 372 -2.77 14.42 20.64
N ASP A 373 -3.33 14.94 21.72
CA ASP A 373 -2.55 15.68 22.74
C ASP A 373 -1.52 14.80 23.44
N ARG A 374 -1.92 13.57 23.79
CA ARG A 374 -1.02 12.57 24.36
C ARG A 374 0.00 12.11 23.32
N HIS A 375 -0.44 11.78 22.12
CA HIS A 375 0.43 11.30 21.04
C HIS A 375 1.54 12.30 20.70
N VAL A 376 1.23 13.59 20.56
CA VAL A 376 2.24 14.65 20.32
C VAL A 376 3.18 14.81 21.51
N THR A 377 2.67 14.69 22.74
CA THR A 377 3.51 14.73 23.95
C THR A 377 4.51 13.57 23.96
N ASP A 378 4.04 12.36 23.62
CA ASP A 378 4.87 11.16 23.58
C ASP A 378 5.89 11.21 22.44
N ILE A 379 5.51 11.69 21.25
CA ILE A 379 6.43 11.96 20.14
C ILE A 379 7.52 12.93 20.58
N ARG A 380 7.16 14.05 21.21
CA ARG A 380 8.16 15.05 21.64
C ARG A 380 9.19 14.46 22.59
N ARG A 381 8.75 13.66 23.55
CA ARG A 381 9.66 12.97 24.46
C ARG A 381 10.59 12.02 23.69
N ALA A 382 10.02 11.17 22.84
CA ALA A 382 10.79 10.20 22.08
C ALA A 382 11.76 10.83 21.08
N VAL A 383 11.39 11.95 20.43
CA VAL A 383 12.30 12.71 19.54
C VAL A 383 13.42 13.39 20.34
N ALA A 384 13.16 13.86 21.56
CA ALA A 384 14.19 14.45 22.41
C ALA A 384 15.19 13.40 22.93
N GLU A 385 14.75 12.15 23.13
CA GLU A 385 15.58 11.03 23.58
C GLU A 385 16.26 10.27 22.44
N PHE A 386 15.83 10.48 21.19
CA PHE A 386 16.39 9.81 20.03
C PHE A 386 17.84 10.24 19.81
N VAL A 387 18.73 9.27 19.68
CA VAL A 387 20.13 9.52 19.28
C VAL A 387 20.32 8.92 17.89
N PRO A 388 20.57 9.75 16.85
CA PRO A 388 20.86 9.23 15.52
C PRO A 388 22.04 8.26 15.58
N LEU A 389 21.95 7.15 14.84
CA LEU A 389 23.09 6.28 14.62
C LEU A 389 24.09 7.06 13.74
N ILE A 390 25.18 7.55 14.34
CA ILE A 390 26.28 8.24 13.67
C ILE A 390 27.09 7.25 12.83
#